data_AF-A0A1B6ESA8-F1
#
_entry.id   AF-A0A1B6ESA8-F1
#
_cell.length_a   1.000
_cell.length_b   1.000
_cell.length_c   1.000
_cell.angle_alpha   90.00
_cell.angle_beta   90.00
_cell.angle_gamma   90.00
#
_symmetry.space_group_name_H-M   'P 1'
#
loop_
_entity.id
_entity.type
_entity.pdbx_description
1 polymer ?
#
loop_
_entity_poly.entity_id
_entity_poly.type
_entity_poly.pdbx_seq_one_letter_code
_entity_poly.pdbx_strand_id
1 'polypeptide(L)'
;MFYCHDGLLCIELYEVCNGKADCLDSSDEGGQCSSPGICANKTCPFDCYPSPHGPICACPKGTFNDDHTCHDVNECDQYGICDHKCTNLIGGYQCHCDPGYALASDKKTCKAEGPEGLLLFSSHKQI
;
A
#
# COMPACT_ATOMS: atom_id res chain seq x y z
N MET A 1 -2.57 7.95 3.38
CA MET A 1 -3.68 8.24 2.44
C MET A 1 -4.76 9.00 3.20
N PHE A 2 -5.32 10.06 2.61
CA PHE A 2 -6.47 10.79 3.13
C PHE A 2 -7.65 10.61 2.18
N TYR A 3 -8.82 10.29 2.72
CA TYR A 3 -10.06 10.20 1.95
C TYR A 3 -10.75 11.55 1.98
N CYS A 4 -11.00 12.13 0.81
CA CYS A 4 -11.83 13.32 0.71
C CYS A 4 -13.23 13.02 1.24
N HIS A 5 -13.88 14.02 1.83
CA HIS A 5 -15.16 13.84 2.54
C HIS A 5 -16.32 13.42 1.61
N ASP A 6 -16.26 13.82 0.34
CA ASP A 6 -17.14 13.36 -0.74
C ASP A 6 -16.98 11.86 -1.07
N GLY A 7 -15.91 11.22 -0.59
CA GLY A 7 -15.66 9.78 -0.69
C GLY A 7 -15.25 9.30 -2.08
N LEU A 8 -15.02 10.22 -3.02
CA LEU A 8 -14.71 9.91 -4.42
C LEU A 8 -13.22 9.89 -4.73
N LEU A 9 -12.40 10.51 -3.87
CA LEU A 9 -10.98 10.69 -4.09
C LEU A 9 -10.16 10.37 -2.85
N CYS A 10 -9.04 9.69 -3.08
CA CYS A 10 -7.99 9.47 -2.09
C CYS A 10 -6.75 10.24 -2.51
N ILE A 11 -6.26 11.11 -1.64
CA ILE A 11 -5.03 11.88 -1.86
C ILE A 11 -3.93 11.42 -0.90
N GLU A 12 -2.69 11.75 -1.24
CA GLU A 12 -1.54 11.49 -0.39
C GLU A 12 -1.53 12.43 0.82
N LEU A 13 -0.90 12.02 1.93
CA LEU A 13 -0.94 12.79 3.17
C LEU A 13 -0.21 14.14 3.09
N TYR A 14 0.77 14.27 2.20
CA TYR A 14 1.49 15.52 1.98
C TYR A 14 0.71 16.54 1.14
N GLU A 15 -0.38 16.11 0.49
CA GLU A 15 -1.30 16.99 -0.23
C GLU A 15 -2.40 17.54 0.71
N VAL A 16 -2.44 17.10 1.97
CA VAL A 16 -3.41 17.57 2.96
C VAL A 16 -2.86 18.79 3.70
N CYS A 17 -3.67 19.84 3.84
CA CYS A 17 -3.27 21.12 4.45
C CYS A 17 -2.02 21.77 3.78
N ASN A 18 -1.86 21.61 2.46
CA ASN A 18 -0.76 22.17 1.65
C ASN A 18 -1.09 23.57 1.08
N GLY A 19 -2.30 24.10 1.30
CA GLY A 19 -2.80 25.38 0.78
C GLY A 19 -3.38 25.31 -0.63
N LYS A 20 -3.56 24.12 -1.20
CA LYS A 20 -4.13 23.85 -2.52
C LYS A 20 -5.34 22.93 -2.34
N ALA A 21 -6.44 23.23 -3.03
CA ALA A 21 -7.59 22.34 -3.05
C ALA A 21 -7.30 21.14 -3.96
N ASP A 22 -6.94 20.01 -3.36
CA ASP A 22 -6.74 18.73 -4.04
C ASP A 22 -8.00 17.84 -3.97
N CYS A 23 -8.86 18.05 -2.97
CA CYS A 23 -10.23 17.50 -2.98
C CYS A 23 -11.21 18.42 -3.74
N LEU A 24 -12.23 17.82 -4.38
CA LEU A 24 -13.24 18.55 -5.16
C LEU A 24 -14.05 19.52 -4.30
N ASP A 25 -14.31 19.14 -3.05
CA ASP A 25 -15.01 19.95 -2.04
C ASP A 25 -14.04 20.74 -1.12
N SER A 26 -12.74 20.69 -1.40
CA SER A 26 -11.69 21.32 -0.59
C SER A 26 -11.68 20.81 0.87
N SER A 27 -12.16 19.59 1.09
CA SER A 27 -12.18 18.97 2.42
C SER A 27 -10.80 18.72 3.02
N ASP A 28 -9.72 18.79 2.22
CA ASP A 28 -8.31 18.65 2.58
C ASP A 28 -7.69 19.89 3.22
N GLU A 29 -8.28 21.08 3.05
CA GLU A 29 -7.70 22.36 3.50
C GLU A 29 -8.50 23.05 4.63
N GLY A 30 -9.60 22.45 5.05
CA GLY A 30 -10.51 23.03 6.06
C GLY A 30 -10.11 22.73 7.52
N GLY A 31 -10.96 23.17 8.46
CA GLY A 31 -10.95 22.71 9.85
C GLY A 31 -9.67 23.05 10.63
N GLN A 32 -9.00 22.02 11.15
CA GLN A 32 -7.82 22.17 12.03
C GLN A 32 -6.50 22.43 11.27
N CYS A 33 -6.50 22.54 9.94
CA CYS A 33 -5.27 22.83 9.16
C CYS A 33 -4.55 24.12 9.61
N SER A 34 -5.28 25.12 10.08
CA SER A 34 -4.70 26.40 10.55
C SER A 34 -4.24 26.40 12.00
N SER A 35 -4.25 25.27 12.70
CA SER A 35 -3.80 25.18 14.09
C SER A 35 -2.26 25.13 14.16
N PRO A 36 -1.58 26.19 14.65
CA PRO A 36 -0.14 26.23 14.70
C PRO A 36 0.36 25.14 15.66
N GLY A 37 1.24 24.25 15.16
CA GLY A 37 1.87 23.22 16.00
C GLY A 37 1.02 21.98 16.25
N ILE A 38 0.06 21.66 15.39
CA ILE A 38 -0.72 20.40 15.46
C ILE A 38 0.17 19.14 15.56
N CYS A 39 1.35 19.18 14.93
CA CYS A 39 2.38 18.14 14.99
C CYS A 39 3.56 18.46 15.93
N ALA A 40 3.63 19.64 16.55
CA ALA A 40 4.81 20.07 17.31
C ALA A 40 5.00 19.34 18.66
N ASN A 41 3.93 18.78 19.23
CA ASN A 41 3.93 18.13 20.56
C ASN A 41 3.33 16.71 20.54
N LYS A 42 3.25 16.07 19.37
CA LYS A 42 2.66 14.72 19.24
C LYS A 42 3.76 13.69 19.07
N THR A 43 3.72 12.65 19.89
CA THR A 43 4.59 11.48 19.78
C THR A 43 4.06 10.58 18.67
N CYS A 44 4.29 10.94 17.40
CA CYS A 44 4.08 10.00 16.30
C CYS A 44 5.31 9.07 16.18
N PRO A 45 5.12 7.78 15.83
CA PRO A 45 6.21 6.81 15.72
C PRO A 45 7.24 7.11 14.64
N PHE A 46 6.80 7.71 13.53
CA PHE A 46 7.65 7.99 12.38
C PHE A 46 7.43 9.40 11.85
N ASP A 47 6.22 9.71 11.38
CA ASP A 47 5.92 11.01 10.79
C ASP A 47 4.54 11.53 11.18
N CYS A 48 4.36 12.85 11.14
CA CYS A 48 3.12 13.54 11.51
C CYS A 48 2.66 14.47 10.39
N TYR A 49 1.43 14.28 9.95
CA TYR A 49 0.80 15.10 8.92
C TYR A 49 -0.38 15.89 9.51
N PRO A 50 -0.46 17.21 9.25
CA PRO A 50 -1.64 17.98 9.60
C PRO A 50 -2.85 17.48 8.79
N SER A 51 -4.03 17.50 9.40
CA SER A 51 -5.27 17.28 8.66
C SER A 51 -6.41 18.12 9.22
N PRO A 52 -7.46 18.36 8.41
CA PRO A 52 -8.69 19.05 8.82
C PRO A 52 -9.34 18.46 10.07
N HIS A 53 -9.15 17.16 10.30
CA HIS A 53 -9.74 16.39 11.40
C HIS A 53 -8.78 16.15 12.57
N GLY A 54 -7.56 16.71 12.55
CA GLY A 54 -6.54 16.48 13.57
C GLY A 54 -5.20 15.97 12.98
N PRO A 55 -4.16 15.77 13.79
CA PRO A 55 -2.91 15.22 13.31
C PRO A 55 -3.08 13.74 12.93
N ILE A 56 -2.55 13.36 11.77
CA ILE A 56 -2.45 11.98 11.32
C ILE A 56 -1.02 11.51 11.55
N CYS A 57 -0.84 10.48 12.40
CA CYS A 57 0.45 9.81 12.51
C CYS A 57 0.57 8.79 11.38
N ALA A 58 1.66 8.87 10.62
CA ALA A 58 1.96 7.96 9.54
C ALA A 58 3.15 7.07 9.90
N CYS A 59 3.14 5.87 9.34
CA CYS A 59 4.23 4.91 9.38
C CYS A 59 4.76 4.66 7.96
N PRO A 60 5.99 4.15 7.81
CA PRO A 60 6.50 3.70 6.51
C PRO A 60 5.53 2.73 5.83
N LYS A 61 5.54 2.69 4.49
CA LYS A 61 4.75 1.72 3.72
C LYS A 61 5.06 0.29 4.19
N GLY A 62 4.05 -0.57 4.22
CA GLY A 62 4.16 -1.95 4.73
C GLY A 62 4.18 -2.04 6.27
N THR A 63 3.95 -0.93 6.99
CA THR A 63 3.87 -0.93 8.45
C THR A 63 2.62 -0.20 8.93
N PHE A 64 2.14 -0.51 10.14
CA PHE A 64 0.97 0.10 10.75
C PHE A 64 1.31 0.63 12.15
N ASN A 65 0.57 1.64 12.59
CA ASN A 65 0.74 2.22 13.91
C ASN A 65 -0.04 1.40 14.97
N ASP A 66 0.67 0.88 15.96
CA ASP A 66 0.12 0.26 17.17
C ASP A 66 0.80 0.93 18.37
N ASP A 67 0.02 1.58 19.24
CA ASP A 67 0.47 2.26 20.47
C ASP A 67 1.80 3.06 20.33
N HIS A 68 1.83 4.01 19.38
CA HIS A 68 2.99 4.87 19.11
C HIS A 68 4.25 4.15 18.61
N THR A 69 4.09 2.96 18.06
CA THR A 69 5.15 2.20 17.39
C THR A 69 4.68 1.72 16.01
N CYS A 70 5.58 1.77 15.02
CA CYS A 70 5.29 1.21 13.71
C CYS A 70 5.62 -0.28 13.72
N HIS A 71 4.61 -1.11 13.53
CA HIS A 71 4.72 -2.56 13.41
C HIS A 71 4.67 -2.98 11.95
N ASP A 72 5.53 -3.91 11.61
CA ASP A 72 5.59 -4.48 10.26
C ASP A 72 4.36 -5.33 9.96
N VAL A 73 3.82 -5.19 8.74
CA VAL A 73 2.76 -6.06 8.25
C VAL A 73 3.43 -7.24 7.55
N ASN A 74 3.21 -8.45 8.05
CA ASN A 74 3.71 -9.63 7.37
C ASN A 74 2.82 -9.99 6.17
N GLU A 75 3.16 -9.49 4.97
CA GLU A 75 2.38 -9.81 3.78
C GLU A 75 2.49 -11.28 3.36
N CYS A 76 3.51 -12.02 3.85
CA CYS A 76 3.63 -13.45 3.56
C CYS A 76 2.60 -14.33 4.28
N ASP A 77 1.90 -13.80 5.30
CA ASP A 77 0.78 -14.51 5.94
C ASP A 77 -0.50 -14.46 5.07
N GLN A 78 -0.51 -13.65 4.02
CA GLN A 78 -1.61 -13.56 3.07
C GLN A 78 -1.41 -14.49 1.86
N TYR A 79 -2.41 -15.33 1.59
CA TYR A 79 -2.41 -16.21 0.43
C TYR A 79 -2.41 -15.44 -0.90
N GLY A 80 -1.65 -15.93 -1.88
CA GLY A 80 -1.61 -15.39 -3.24
C GLY A 80 -0.74 -14.14 -3.43
N ILE A 81 0.06 -13.76 -2.42
CA ILE A 81 0.99 -12.63 -2.51
C ILE A 81 2.22 -12.94 -3.39
N CYS A 82 2.70 -14.18 -3.37
CA CYS A 82 3.76 -14.72 -4.22
C CYS A 82 3.29 -16.06 -4.81
N ASP A 83 3.71 -16.37 -6.05
CA ASP A 83 3.39 -17.68 -6.66
C ASP A 83 4.06 -18.84 -5.94
N HIS A 84 5.33 -18.65 -5.53
CA HIS A 84 6.14 -19.68 -4.88
C HIS A 84 6.50 -19.26 -3.45
N LYS A 85 7.73 -18.76 -3.24
CA LYS A 85 8.26 -18.48 -1.90
C LYS A 85 8.13 -16.99 -1.59
N CYS A 86 7.80 -16.68 -0.33
CA CYS A 86 7.71 -15.32 0.19
C CYS A 86 8.67 -15.15 1.37
N THR A 87 9.37 -14.03 1.40
CA THR A 87 10.19 -13.59 2.53
C THR A 87 9.68 -12.24 3.00
N ASN A 88 9.27 -12.17 4.27
CA ASN A 88 8.83 -10.93 4.88
C ASN A 88 10.04 -10.04 5.20
N LEU A 89 9.93 -8.75 4.94
CA LEU A 89 10.95 -7.74 5.22
C LEU A 89 10.29 -6.57 5.96
N ILE A 90 11.09 -5.73 6.63
CA ILE A 90 10.52 -4.55 7.27
C ILE A 90 10.07 -3.56 6.18
N GLY A 91 8.77 -3.23 6.15
CA GLY A 91 8.15 -2.32 5.20
C GLY A 91 7.77 -2.95 3.87
N GLY A 92 7.71 -4.29 3.79
CA GLY A 92 7.20 -5.02 2.64
C GLY A 92 7.76 -6.43 2.52
N TYR A 93 7.68 -7.02 1.33
CA TYR A 93 8.06 -8.42 1.14
C TYR A 93 8.79 -8.65 -0.18
N GLN A 94 9.43 -9.82 -0.30
CA GLN A 94 10.09 -10.25 -1.52
C GLN A 94 9.66 -11.67 -1.90
N CYS A 95 9.21 -11.83 -3.15
CA CYS A 95 8.92 -13.13 -3.73
C CYS A 95 10.16 -13.75 -4.38
N HIS A 96 10.24 -15.07 -4.29
CA HIS A 96 11.32 -15.87 -4.86
C HIS A 96 10.74 -17.05 -5.62
N CYS A 97 11.37 -17.39 -6.74
CA CYS A 97 10.96 -18.53 -7.55
C CYS A 97 11.83 -19.76 -7.27
N ASP A 98 11.24 -20.94 -7.38
CA ASP A 98 11.97 -22.19 -7.34
C ASP A 98 12.88 -22.37 -8.57
N PRO A 99 13.90 -23.25 -8.49
CA PRO A 99 14.80 -23.49 -9.61
C PRO A 99 14.05 -23.87 -10.91
N GLY A 100 14.49 -23.30 -12.03
CA GLY A 100 13.81 -23.45 -13.33
C GLY A 100 12.66 -22.46 -13.55
N TYR A 101 12.54 -21.43 -12.71
CA TYR A 101 11.57 -20.34 -12.85
C TYR A 101 12.23 -18.99 -12.63
N ALA A 102 11.80 -17.99 -13.40
CA ALA A 102 12.22 -16.61 -13.29
C ALA A 102 11.09 -15.72 -12.74
N LEU A 103 11.45 -14.77 -11.86
CA LEU A 103 10.51 -13.80 -11.32
C LEU A 103 10.10 -12.81 -12.41
N ALA A 104 8.80 -12.64 -12.61
CA ALA A 104 8.23 -11.71 -13.58
C ALA A 104 8.39 -10.25 -13.13
N SER A 105 8.07 -9.32 -14.03
CA SER A 105 8.20 -7.87 -13.79
C SER A 105 7.26 -7.32 -12.71
N ASP A 106 6.17 -8.03 -12.43
CA ASP A 106 5.26 -7.73 -11.31
C ASP A 106 5.87 -8.06 -9.93
N LYS A 107 7.03 -8.73 -9.91
CA LYS A 107 7.76 -9.18 -8.72
C LYS A 107 6.99 -10.18 -7.86
N LYS A 108 5.95 -10.83 -8.40
CA LYS A 108 5.11 -11.82 -7.70
C LYS A 108 5.01 -13.14 -8.43
N THR A 109 4.92 -13.07 -9.76
CA THR A 109 4.65 -14.23 -10.61
C THR A 109 5.93 -14.94 -11.01
N CYS A 110 5.91 -16.27 -11.01
CA CYS A 110 7.04 -17.11 -11.39
C CYS A 110 6.77 -17.77 -12.74
N LYS A 111 7.58 -17.43 -13.74
CA LYS A 111 7.46 -18.00 -15.10
C LYS A 111 8.50 -19.08 -15.30
N ALA A 112 8.08 -20.24 -15.78
CA ALA A 112 9.00 -21.33 -16.07
C ALA A 112 10.04 -20.91 -17.11
N GLU A 113 11.30 -21.26 -16.85
CA GLU A 113 12.40 -21.10 -17.79
C GLU A 113 12.36 -22.28 -18.77
N GLY A 114 12.00 -22.03 -20.02
CA GLY A 114 11.87 -23.10 -21.00
C GLY A 114 10.99 -22.75 -22.18
N PRO A 115 10.68 -23.74 -23.04
CA PRO A 115 9.71 -23.57 -24.12
C PRO A 115 8.32 -23.29 -23.55
N GLU A 116 7.48 -22.64 -24.34
CA GLU A 116 6.11 -22.36 -23.95
C GLU A 116 5.33 -23.65 -23.69
N GLY A 117 4.52 -23.65 -22.63
CA GLY A 117 3.66 -24.77 -22.27
C GLY A 117 2.55 -24.96 -23.29
N LEU A 118 2.38 -26.20 -23.77
CA LEU A 118 1.29 -26.55 -24.67
C LEU A 118 0.06 -26.97 -23.87
N LEU A 119 -1.06 -26.27 -24.07
CA LEU A 119 -2.37 -26.69 -23.56
C LEU A 119 -3.00 -27.70 -24.52
N LEU A 120 -3.11 -28.95 -24.08
CA LEU A 120 -3.80 -30.00 -24.82
C LEU A 120 -5.22 -30.17 -24.26
N PHE A 121 -6.23 -29.97 -25.10
CA PHE A 121 -7.62 -30.20 -24.73
C PHE A 121 -8.35 -30.96 -25.84
N SER A 122 -9.34 -31.77 -25.45
CA SER A 122 -10.24 -32.45 -26.37
C SER A 122 -11.56 -31.69 -26.44
N SER A 123 -12.11 -31.55 -27.65
CA SER A 123 -13.47 -31.06 -27.84
C SER A 123 -14.30 -32.13 -28.54
N HIS A 124 -15.41 -32.53 -27.92
CA HIS A 124 -16.37 -33.40 -28.57
C HIS A 124 -17.25 -32.54 -29.47
N LYS A 125 -17.12 -32.71 -30.79
CA LYS A 125 -18.10 -32.20 -31.74
C LYS A 125 -19.30 -33.16 -31.68
N GLN A 126 -20.33 -32.80 -30.93
CA GLN A 126 -21.60 -33.51 -30.96
C GLN A 126 -22.23 -33.22 -32.32
N ILE A 127 -22.30 -34.25 -33.15
CA ILE A 127 -22.89 -34.22 -34.50
C ILE A 127 -24.39 -34.46 -34.36
#